data_AF-A0A947B7W9-F1
#
_entry.id   AF-A0A947B7W9-F1
#
_cell.length_a   1.000
_cell.length_b   1.000
_cell.length_c   1.000
_cell.angle_alpha   90.00
_cell.angle_beta   90.00
_cell.angle_gamma   90.00
#
_symmetry.space_group_name_H-M   'P 1'
#
loop_
_entity.id
_entity.type
_entity.pdbx_description
1 polymer ?
#
loop_
_entity_poly.entity_id
_entity_poly.type
_entity_poly.pdbx_seq_one_letter_code
_entity_poly.pdbx_strand_id
1 'polypeptide(L)'
;HSGPAIVADNYAELKKIINDPDYPMTPDHVLVLRNAGPQGGPGMPEWGMIPMPQALLKDGHRDMMRLSDARMSGTSYGACVLHVAPEAYIGGPLALIETGDIIEMDVPNRSLNVKLSTDELETRRARWTPPEPRYERGYGWMFTRHIEQADKGCDFDFLKTDFGGPVPEPEIN
;
A
#
# COMPACT_ATOMS: atom_id res chain seq x y z
N HIS A 1 -9.00 12.47 11.62
CA HIS A 1 -9.84 12.42 10.40
C HIS A 1 -10.55 11.08 10.38
N SER A 2 -11.83 11.02 10.02
CA SER A 2 -12.61 9.78 9.94
C SER A 2 -13.54 9.86 8.75
N GLY A 3 -13.48 8.88 7.84
CA GLY A 3 -14.26 8.94 6.61
C GLY A 3 -14.30 7.62 5.82
N PRO A 4 -15.26 7.49 4.88
CA PRO A 4 -15.45 6.28 4.10
C PRO A 4 -14.31 6.06 3.08
N ALA A 5 -13.90 4.81 2.91
CA ALA A 5 -12.88 4.40 1.95
C ALA A 5 -13.42 4.42 0.51
N ILE A 6 -12.58 4.84 -0.43
CA ILE A 6 -12.72 4.55 -1.88
C ILE A 6 -11.51 3.72 -2.26
N VAL A 7 -11.73 2.47 -2.64
CA VAL A 7 -10.65 1.51 -2.87
C VAL A 7 -10.36 1.31 -4.36
N ALA A 8 -9.08 1.32 -4.71
CA ALA A 8 -8.55 0.90 -6.00
C ALA A 8 -7.53 -0.22 -5.80
N ASP A 9 -7.72 -1.36 -6.46
CA ASP A 9 -6.83 -2.53 -6.31
C ASP A 9 -5.60 -2.48 -7.22
N ASN A 10 -5.57 -1.53 -8.16
CA ASN A 10 -4.45 -1.28 -9.06
C ASN A 10 -4.48 0.15 -9.61
N TYR A 11 -3.38 0.55 -10.25
CA TYR A 11 -3.22 1.90 -10.79
C TYR A 11 -4.20 2.24 -11.92
N ALA A 12 -4.68 1.24 -12.68
CA ALA A 12 -5.64 1.46 -13.75
C ALA A 12 -7.03 1.81 -13.20
N GLU A 13 -7.48 1.14 -12.13
CA GLU A 13 -8.69 1.50 -11.39
C GLU A 13 -8.57 2.86 -10.73
N LEU A 14 -7.43 3.13 -10.08
CA LEU A 14 -7.17 4.43 -9.47
C LEU A 14 -7.31 5.56 -10.49
N LYS A 15 -6.77 5.38 -11.70
CA LYS A 15 -6.91 6.35 -12.80
C LYS A 15 -8.35 6.61 -13.20
N LYS A 16 -9.23 5.61 -13.12
CA LYS A 16 -10.66 5.81 -13.41
C LYS A 16 -11.30 6.73 -12.37
N ILE A 17 -10.93 6.56 -11.10
CA ILE A 17 -11.45 7.36 -9.98
C ILE A 17 -10.93 8.80 -10.06
N ILE A 18 -9.61 9.00 -10.13
CA ILE A 18 -9.03 10.34 -10.00
C ILE A 18 -9.23 11.22 -11.24
N ASN A 19 -9.44 10.63 -12.42
CA ASN A 19 -9.63 11.39 -13.67
C ASN A 19 -11.10 11.63 -14.02
N ASP A 20 -12.04 11.06 -13.28
CA ASP A 20 -13.46 11.35 -13.46
C ASP A 20 -13.80 12.66 -12.72
N PRO A 21 -14.15 13.74 -13.44
CA PRO A 21 -14.45 15.04 -12.84
C PRO A 21 -15.79 15.07 -12.10
N ASP A 22 -16.63 14.05 -12.27
CA ASP A 22 -17.95 13.94 -11.63
C ASP A 22 -18.05 12.68 -10.74
N TYR A 23 -16.89 12.07 -10.38
CA TYR A 23 -16.85 10.93 -9.48
C TYR A 23 -17.54 11.29 -8.15
N PRO A 24 -18.44 10.43 -7.62
CA PRO A 24 -19.20 10.74 -6.41
C PRO A 24 -18.32 10.60 -5.17
N MET A 25 -17.60 11.67 -4.82
CA MET A 25 -16.74 11.74 -3.64
C MET A 25 -16.80 13.11 -2.97
N THR A 26 -16.32 13.14 -1.73
CA THR A 26 -16.17 14.36 -0.92
C THR A 26 -14.74 14.41 -0.36
N PRO A 27 -14.28 15.57 0.13
CA PRO A 27 -12.96 15.69 0.78
C PRO A 27 -12.79 14.81 2.02
N ASP A 28 -13.90 14.35 2.60
CA ASP A 28 -13.91 13.47 3.77
C ASP A 28 -13.67 11.99 3.42
N HIS A 29 -13.72 11.61 2.13
CA HIS A 29 -13.37 10.25 1.72
C HIS A 29 -11.87 9.98 1.89
N VAL A 30 -11.54 8.72 2.11
CA VAL A 30 -10.16 8.22 2.15
C VAL A 30 -9.88 7.40 0.90
N LEU A 31 -8.98 7.89 0.05
CA LEU A 31 -8.62 7.18 -1.18
C LEU A 31 -7.55 6.13 -0.88
N VAL A 32 -7.84 4.87 -1.19
CA VAL A 32 -6.99 3.72 -0.86
C VAL A 32 -6.46 3.10 -2.15
N LEU A 33 -5.14 3.02 -2.30
CA LEU A 33 -4.47 2.22 -3.33
C LEU A 33 -3.83 1.00 -2.68
N ARG A 34 -4.11 -0.19 -3.23
CA ARG A 34 -3.59 -1.47 -2.74
C ARG A 34 -2.76 -2.17 -3.79
N ASN A 35 -2.04 -3.21 -3.36
CA ASN A 35 -1.19 -4.05 -4.21
C ASN A 35 -0.08 -3.24 -4.88
N ALA A 36 0.43 -2.22 -4.20
CA ALA A 36 1.53 -1.38 -4.63
C ALA A 36 2.72 -1.46 -3.66
N GLY A 37 2.73 -2.47 -2.79
CA GLY A 37 3.83 -2.79 -1.88
C GLY A 37 5.03 -3.47 -2.56
N PRO A 38 6.00 -3.96 -1.76
CA PRO A 38 7.18 -4.66 -2.25
C PRO A 38 6.85 -5.78 -3.24
N GLN A 39 5.91 -6.66 -2.92
CA GLN A 39 5.54 -7.79 -3.79
C GLN A 39 4.41 -7.43 -4.76
N GLY A 40 3.49 -6.55 -4.37
CA GLY A 40 2.32 -6.21 -5.19
C GLY A 40 2.62 -5.35 -6.40
N GLY A 41 3.48 -4.35 -6.20
CA GLY A 41 3.88 -3.36 -7.21
C GLY A 41 4.42 -3.99 -8.49
N PRO A 42 5.42 -4.89 -8.42
CA PRO A 42 6.43 -5.13 -7.38
C PRO A 42 7.47 -4.00 -7.23
N GLY A 43 8.37 -4.11 -6.25
CA GLY A 43 9.43 -3.13 -5.97
C GLY A 43 8.96 -1.89 -5.21
N MET A 44 7.71 -1.87 -4.73
CA MET A 44 7.11 -0.78 -3.97
C MET A 44 7.24 0.59 -4.67
N PRO A 45 6.57 0.80 -5.82
CA PRO A 45 6.70 2.03 -6.61
C PRO A 45 6.24 3.28 -5.84
N GLU A 46 6.63 4.46 -6.33
CA GLU A 46 6.22 5.76 -5.76
C GLU A 46 4.79 6.19 -6.16
N TRP A 47 3.85 5.23 -6.12
CA TRP A 47 2.45 5.46 -6.49
C TRP A 47 1.58 5.96 -5.32
N GLY A 48 2.15 6.05 -4.11
CA GLY A 48 1.49 6.58 -2.92
C GLY A 48 1.30 8.10 -2.95
N MET A 49 2.01 8.81 -3.85
CA MET A 49 1.61 10.15 -4.26
C MET A 49 0.38 10.06 -5.18
N ILE A 50 -0.76 9.65 -4.63
CA ILE A 50 -2.00 9.61 -5.38
C ILE A 50 -2.39 11.05 -5.75
N PRO A 51 -2.51 11.39 -7.05
CA PRO A 51 -2.92 12.72 -7.46
C PRO A 51 -4.30 13.07 -6.90
N MET A 52 -4.53 14.34 -6.59
CA MET A 52 -5.85 14.80 -6.17
C MET A 52 -6.89 14.49 -7.25
N PRO A 53 -8.05 13.90 -6.89
CA PRO A 53 -9.13 13.64 -7.84
C PRO A 53 -9.63 14.93 -8.50
N GLN A 54 -9.90 14.86 -9.81
CA GLN A 54 -10.43 15.99 -10.58
C GLN A 54 -11.76 16.51 -10.01
N ALA A 55 -12.62 15.61 -9.54
CA ALA A 55 -13.87 15.94 -8.86
C ALA A 55 -13.67 16.91 -7.69
N LEU A 56 -12.64 16.70 -6.86
CA LEU A 56 -12.33 17.58 -5.73
C LEU A 56 -11.57 18.85 -6.14
N LEU A 57 -10.71 18.76 -7.16
CA LEU A 57 -9.96 19.91 -7.67
C LEU A 57 -10.87 21.00 -8.25
N LYS A 58 -11.93 20.58 -8.97
CA LYS A 58 -12.97 21.43 -9.55
C LYS A 58 -13.68 22.28 -8.48
N ASP A 59 -13.88 21.72 -7.30
CA ASP A 59 -14.52 22.37 -6.15
C ASP A 59 -13.54 23.15 -5.27
N GLY A 60 -12.28 23.29 -5.69
CA GLY A 60 -11.28 24.09 -5.00
C GLY A 60 -10.52 23.35 -3.89
N HIS A 61 -10.82 22.08 -3.63
CA HIS A 61 -10.07 21.27 -2.67
C HIS A 61 -8.67 20.95 -3.21
N ARG A 62 -7.68 20.92 -2.32
CA ARG A 62 -6.25 20.73 -2.67
C ARG A 62 -5.57 19.62 -1.89
N ASP A 63 -6.29 19.03 -0.92
CA ASP A 63 -5.79 17.91 -0.15
C ASP A 63 -6.95 16.99 0.25
N MET A 64 -6.64 15.70 0.44
CA MET A 64 -7.51 14.67 1.01
C MET A 64 -6.64 13.56 1.59
N MET A 65 -7.21 12.73 2.47
CA MET A 65 -6.50 11.57 3.00
C MET A 65 -6.31 10.51 1.91
N ARG A 66 -5.06 10.08 1.72
CA ARG A 66 -4.68 8.97 0.83
C ARG A 66 -3.92 7.91 1.61
N LEU A 67 -4.20 6.65 1.32
CA LEU A 67 -3.65 5.49 2.01
C LEU A 67 -3.11 4.48 1.00
N SER A 68 -1.88 3.99 1.17
CA SER A 68 -1.34 2.92 0.33
C SER A 68 -0.24 2.11 0.98
N ASP A 69 -0.04 0.90 0.47
CA ASP A 69 1.15 0.08 0.71
C ASP A 69 2.35 0.51 -0.16
N ALA A 70 2.24 1.62 -0.90
CA ALA A 70 3.26 2.17 -1.79
C ALA A 70 4.20 3.17 -1.10
N ARG A 71 5.23 3.63 -1.84
CA ARG A 71 6.10 4.76 -1.48
C ARG A 71 5.61 6.07 -2.11
N MET A 72 6.32 7.16 -1.83
CA MET A 72 6.12 8.48 -2.42
C MET A 72 7.48 9.16 -2.59
N SER A 73 7.57 10.05 -3.58
CA SER A 73 8.77 10.87 -3.75
C SER A 73 8.95 11.83 -2.57
N GLY A 74 10.21 12.07 -2.18
CA GLY A 74 10.53 12.98 -1.06
C GLY A 74 10.18 14.46 -1.30
N THR A 75 9.83 14.83 -2.54
CA THR A 75 9.42 16.20 -2.91
C THR A 75 7.90 16.40 -2.90
N SER A 76 7.14 15.33 -2.68
CA SER A 76 5.69 15.34 -2.72
C SER A 76 5.09 15.80 -1.38
N TYR A 77 3.83 16.27 -1.39
CA TYR A 77 3.13 16.76 -0.19
C TYR A 77 1.68 16.25 -0.09
N GLY A 78 1.05 16.50 1.07
CA GLY A 78 -0.36 16.20 1.36
C GLY A 78 -0.55 15.15 2.45
N ALA A 79 -1.80 14.96 2.88
CA ALA A 79 -2.16 13.93 3.86
C ALA A 79 -2.08 12.50 3.24
N CYS A 80 -0.87 11.94 3.19
CA CYS A 80 -0.59 10.60 2.65
C CYS A 80 -0.07 9.66 3.74
N VAL A 81 -0.70 8.51 3.85
CA VAL A 81 -0.22 7.36 4.62
C VAL A 81 0.41 6.36 3.65
N LEU A 82 1.66 6.04 3.91
CA LEU A 82 2.52 5.25 3.05
C LEU A 82 3.02 4.03 3.81
N HIS A 83 3.63 3.09 3.09
CA HIS A 83 4.33 1.95 3.69
C HIS A 83 3.43 1.11 4.61
N VAL A 84 2.13 1.03 4.31
CA VAL A 84 1.22 0.17 5.06
C VAL A 84 1.71 -1.27 4.96
N ALA A 85 2.02 -1.85 6.11
CA ALA A 85 2.57 -3.19 6.24
C ALA A 85 1.75 -4.00 7.27
N PRO A 86 1.55 -5.31 7.07
CA PRO A 86 1.87 -6.07 5.85
C PRO A 86 1.08 -5.54 4.63
N GLU A 87 1.69 -5.58 3.45
CA GLU A 87 1.08 -5.07 2.21
C GLU A 87 -0.18 -5.86 1.81
N ALA A 88 -1.01 -5.29 0.94
CA ALA A 88 -2.27 -5.93 0.57
C ALA A 88 -2.07 -7.20 -0.26
N TYR A 89 -1.03 -7.24 -1.10
CA TYR A 89 -0.76 -8.35 -2.00
C TYR A 89 -0.52 -9.69 -1.28
N ILE A 90 -0.01 -9.64 -0.04
CA ILE A 90 0.25 -10.83 0.80
C ILE A 90 -0.84 -11.05 1.87
N GLY A 91 -1.98 -10.37 1.76
CA GLY A 91 -3.13 -10.57 2.65
C GLY A 91 -3.05 -9.79 3.97
N GLY A 92 -2.25 -8.70 3.99
CA GLY A 92 -2.26 -7.76 5.10
C GLY A 92 -3.63 -7.10 5.32
N PRO A 93 -3.88 -6.45 6.47
CA PRO A 93 -5.18 -5.85 6.79
C PRO A 93 -5.71 -4.89 5.72
N LEU A 94 -4.82 -4.18 5.01
CA LEU A 94 -5.19 -3.30 3.91
C LEU A 94 -5.96 -4.05 2.81
N ALA A 95 -5.65 -5.33 2.56
CA ALA A 95 -6.32 -6.19 1.57
C ALA A 95 -7.79 -6.48 1.88
N LEU A 96 -8.21 -6.24 3.12
CA LEU A 96 -9.55 -6.59 3.62
C LEU A 96 -10.51 -5.39 3.61
N ILE A 97 -10.01 -4.20 3.32
CA ILE A 97 -10.81 -2.97 3.25
C ILE A 97 -11.72 -3.01 2.03
N GLU A 98 -12.96 -2.58 2.17
CA GLU A 98 -13.93 -2.45 1.09
C GLU A 98 -14.34 -0.98 0.97
N THR A 99 -14.73 -0.55 -0.23
CA THR A 99 -15.26 0.80 -0.45
C THR A 99 -16.48 1.02 0.46
N GLY A 100 -16.48 2.13 1.18
CA GLY A 100 -17.51 2.48 2.18
C GLY A 100 -17.11 2.19 3.63
N ASP A 101 -16.09 1.36 3.89
CA ASP A 101 -15.59 1.16 5.25
C ASP A 101 -15.06 2.47 5.84
N ILE A 102 -15.32 2.72 7.13
CA ILE A 102 -14.84 3.93 7.78
C ILE A 102 -13.39 3.75 8.23
N ILE A 103 -12.49 4.56 7.67
CA ILE A 103 -11.10 4.65 8.10
C ILE A 103 -10.97 5.83 9.07
N GLU A 104 -10.31 5.60 10.20
CA GLU A 104 -10.05 6.57 11.24
C GLU A 104 -8.54 6.75 11.43
N MET A 105 -8.08 7.99 11.24
CA MET A 105 -6.69 8.39 11.41
C MET A 105 -6.57 9.45 12.51
N ASP A 106 -5.74 9.16 13.49
CA ASP A 106 -5.35 10.04 14.57
C ASP A 106 -3.83 10.10 14.69
N VAL A 107 -3.25 11.14 14.09
CA VAL A 107 -1.79 11.36 14.07
C VAL A 107 -1.24 11.64 15.47
N PRO A 108 -1.84 12.53 16.31
CA PRO A 108 -1.40 12.72 17.70
C PRO A 108 -1.30 11.42 18.50
N ASN A 109 -2.28 10.52 18.35
CA ASN A 109 -2.30 9.22 19.05
C ASN A 109 -1.61 8.09 18.27
N ARG A 110 -1.00 8.38 17.12
CA ARG A 110 -0.31 7.41 16.23
C ARG A 110 -1.18 6.20 15.90
N SER A 111 -2.48 6.42 15.63
CA SER A 111 -3.41 5.34 15.34
C SER A 111 -4.03 5.49 13.95
N LEU A 112 -4.16 4.35 13.27
CA LEU A 112 -4.85 4.18 12.01
C LEU A 112 -5.70 2.92 12.12
N ASN A 113 -7.01 3.09 12.07
CA ASN A 113 -7.97 2.02 12.26
C ASN A 113 -8.98 1.98 11.12
N VAL A 114 -9.57 0.81 10.90
CA VAL A 114 -10.83 0.67 10.16
C VAL A 114 -11.92 0.31 11.17
N LYS A 115 -13.10 0.94 11.09
CA LYS A 115 -14.22 0.68 12.02
C LYS A 115 -14.95 -0.62 11.67
N LEU A 116 -14.21 -1.72 11.68
CA LEU A 116 -14.70 -3.08 11.55
C LEU A 116 -14.44 -3.85 12.84
N SER A 117 -15.33 -4.78 13.17
CA SER A 117 -15.08 -5.72 14.25
C SER A 117 -13.98 -6.71 13.85
N THR A 118 -13.36 -7.34 14.85
CA THR A 118 -12.42 -8.44 14.61
C THR A 118 -13.07 -9.59 13.84
N ASP A 119 -14.33 -9.93 14.16
CA ASP A 119 -15.07 -11.00 13.48
C ASP A 119 -15.29 -10.71 11.98
N GLU A 120 -15.57 -9.45 11.63
CA GLU A 120 -15.73 -9.05 10.23
C GLU A 120 -14.39 -9.12 9.49
N LEU A 121 -13.31 -8.65 10.11
CA LEU A 121 -11.96 -8.75 9.54
C LEU A 121 -11.55 -10.22 9.31
N GLU A 122 -11.82 -11.11 10.26
CA GLU A 122 -11.52 -12.54 10.10
C GLU A 122 -12.41 -13.20 9.03
N THR A 123 -13.69 -12.81 8.94
CA THR A 123 -14.60 -13.27 7.87
C THR A 123 -14.11 -12.83 6.50
N ARG A 124 -13.61 -11.60 6.36
CA ARG A 124 -13.02 -11.11 5.10
C ARG A 124 -11.68 -11.80 4.82
N ARG A 125 -10.85 -12.01 5.83
CA ARG A 125 -9.57 -12.75 5.70
C ARG A 125 -9.78 -14.17 5.19
N ALA A 126 -10.80 -14.87 5.70
CA ALA A 126 -11.13 -16.23 5.26
C ALA A 126 -11.62 -16.30 3.80
N ARG A 127 -12.15 -15.20 3.25
CA ARG A 127 -12.60 -15.09 1.86
C ARG A 127 -11.54 -14.51 0.94
N TRP A 128 -10.47 -13.93 1.49
CA TRP A 128 -9.41 -13.31 0.71
C TRP A 128 -8.66 -14.38 -0.10
N THR A 129 -8.53 -14.12 -1.40
CA THR A 129 -7.79 -14.98 -2.32
C THR A 129 -6.51 -14.25 -2.73
N PRO A 130 -5.33 -14.87 -2.55
CA PRO A 130 -4.07 -14.29 -3.02
C PRO A 130 -4.13 -13.97 -4.52
N PRO A 131 -3.65 -12.80 -4.96
CA PRO A 131 -3.48 -12.52 -6.37
C PRO A 131 -2.46 -13.47 -7.04
N GLU A 132 -2.59 -13.65 -8.35
CA GLU A 132 -1.64 -14.45 -9.13
C GLU A 132 -0.20 -13.89 -9.04
N PRO A 133 0.83 -14.76 -8.97
CA PRO A 133 2.22 -14.34 -8.94
C PRO A 133 2.60 -13.41 -10.10
N ARG A 134 3.24 -12.27 -9.80
CA ARG A 134 3.75 -11.33 -10.83
C ARG A 134 4.90 -11.92 -11.66
N TYR A 135 5.71 -12.78 -11.05
CA TYR A 135 6.89 -13.39 -11.66
C TYR A 135 6.98 -14.87 -11.29
N GLU A 136 7.14 -15.73 -12.29
CA GLU A 136 7.27 -17.18 -12.09
C GLU A 136 8.73 -17.67 -12.12
N ARG A 137 9.68 -16.85 -12.60
CA ARG A 137 11.11 -17.18 -12.66
C ARG A 137 12.02 -15.94 -12.65
N GLY A 138 13.33 -16.16 -12.53
CA GLY A 138 14.36 -15.12 -12.63
C GLY A 138 14.45 -14.22 -11.41
N TYR A 139 15.05 -13.04 -11.56
CA TYR A 139 15.23 -12.10 -10.45
C TYR A 139 13.91 -11.72 -9.77
N GLY A 140 12.85 -11.47 -10.56
CA GLY A 140 11.54 -11.13 -9.99
C GLY A 140 10.96 -12.23 -9.10
N TRP A 141 11.19 -13.51 -9.43
CA TRP A 141 10.80 -14.64 -8.57
C TRP A 141 11.65 -14.73 -7.30
N MET A 142 12.97 -14.55 -7.42
CA MET A 142 13.86 -14.50 -6.24
C MET A 142 13.46 -13.34 -5.32
N PHE A 143 13.23 -12.17 -5.91
CA PHE A 143 12.82 -10.97 -5.21
C PHE A 143 11.57 -11.22 -4.36
N THR A 144 10.49 -11.74 -4.94
CA THR A 144 9.23 -11.97 -4.20
C THR A 144 9.34 -13.04 -3.11
N ARG A 145 10.32 -13.94 -3.21
CA ARG A 145 10.58 -14.99 -2.19
C ARG A 145 11.32 -14.46 -0.96
N HIS A 146 12.18 -13.47 -1.14
CA HIS A 146 13.15 -13.04 -0.13
C HIS A 146 12.96 -11.61 0.36
N ILE A 147 12.17 -10.79 -0.34
CA ILE A 147 11.94 -9.40 0.04
C ILE A 147 11.12 -9.31 1.32
N GLU A 148 11.66 -8.62 2.32
CA GLU A 148 10.94 -8.28 3.55
C GLU A 148 9.95 -7.11 3.32
N GLN A 149 9.06 -6.91 4.29
CA GLN A 149 8.05 -5.85 4.24
C GLN A 149 8.64 -4.48 4.57
N ALA A 150 7.88 -3.42 4.29
CA ALA A 150 8.36 -2.04 4.43
C ALA A 150 8.70 -1.64 5.87
N ASP A 151 8.03 -2.22 6.87
CA ASP A 151 8.35 -2.05 8.30
C ASP A 151 9.74 -2.61 8.67
N LYS A 152 10.31 -3.45 7.82
CA LYS A 152 11.66 -4.02 7.96
C LYS A 152 12.67 -3.46 6.95
N GLY A 153 12.29 -2.43 6.20
CA GLY A 153 13.19 -1.73 5.27
C GLY A 153 13.26 -2.31 3.86
N CYS A 154 12.40 -3.29 3.51
CA CYS A 154 12.44 -3.94 2.20
C CYS A 154 13.82 -4.52 1.84
N ASP A 155 14.53 -5.08 2.81
CA ASP A 155 15.77 -5.81 2.56
C ASP A 155 15.47 -7.25 2.13
N PHE A 156 16.47 -7.94 1.58
CA PHE A 156 16.40 -9.38 1.44
C PHE A 156 16.71 -10.04 2.78
N ASP A 157 15.88 -11.00 3.17
CA ASP A 157 16.07 -11.79 4.39
C ASP A 157 17.50 -12.35 4.51
N PHE A 158 18.10 -12.73 3.38
CA PHE A 158 19.43 -13.33 3.32
C PHE A 158 20.61 -12.35 3.28
N LEU A 159 20.36 -11.04 3.18
CA LEU A 159 21.40 -10.00 3.22
C LEU A 159 21.58 -9.40 4.62
N LYS A 160 20.73 -9.78 5.57
CA LYS A 160 20.83 -9.35 6.96
C LYS A 160 22.13 -9.87 7.59
N THR A 161 22.70 -9.07 8.49
CA THR A 161 23.96 -9.36 9.16
C THR A 161 23.81 -10.15 10.47
N ASP A 162 22.60 -10.59 10.79
CA ASP A 162 22.31 -11.41 11.98
C ASP A 162 22.71 -12.88 11.81
N PHE A 163 23.06 -13.31 10.60
CA PHE A 163 23.63 -14.62 10.32
C PHE A 163 24.70 -14.56 9.21
N GLY A 164 25.53 -15.61 9.15
CA GLY A 164 26.63 -15.70 8.18
C GLY A 164 27.92 -15.00 8.65
N GLY A 165 29.06 -15.54 8.24
CA GLY A 165 30.37 -14.91 8.45
C GLY A 165 30.82 -14.15 7.20
N PRO A 166 31.86 -13.30 7.29
CA PRO A 166 32.44 -12.65 6.12
C PRO A 166 32.92 -13.70 5.12
N VAL A 167 32.69 -13.44 3.83
CA VAL A 167 33.20 -14.28 2.73
C VAL A 167 34.65 -13.89 2.48
N PRO A 168 35.63 -14.81 2.60
CA PRO A 168 37.01 -14.50 2.25
C PRO A 168 37.15 -14.26 0.75
N GLU A 169 38.09 -13.40 0.36
CA GLU A 169 38.43 -13.20 -1.05
C GLU A 169 38.84 -14.53 -1.70
N PRO A 170 38.47 -14.79 -2.97
CA PRO A 170 38.90 -15.99 -3.68
C PRO A 170 40.43 -16.07 -3.73
N GLU A 171 40.99 -17.24 -3.41
CA GLU A 171 42.43 -17.47 -3.62
C GLU A 171 42.74 -17.43 -5.12
N ILE A 172 43.51 -16.43 -5.54
CA ILE A 172 44.11 -16.39 -6.87
C ILE A 172 45.53 -16.94 -6.72
N ASN A 173 45.68 -18.26 -6.88
CA ASN A 173 46.98 -18.93 -7.03
C ASN A 173 47.31 -19.14 -8.51
#